data_AF-W1QDE8-F1
#
_entry.id   AF-W1QDE8-F1
#
_cell.length_a   1.000
_cell.length_b   1.000
_cell.length_c   1.000
_cell.angle_alpha   90.00
_cell.angle_beta   90.00
_cell.angle_gamma   90.00
#
_symmetry.space_group_name_H-M   'P 1'
#
loop_
_entity.id
_entity.type
_entity.pdbx_description
1 polymer ?
#
loop_
_entity_poly.entity_id
_entity_poly.type
_entity_poly.pdbx_seq_one_letter_code
_entity_poly.pdbx_strand_id
1 'polypeptide(L)'
;MVLPLIIGVGVTLAALTAKSALSAYSKLVRLTPQQIAILNNIKIKPIDSKDPFWMYKGGFYEKMNETEALLILEIQPDEILHLTHDIVKKRHRKMMLLNHPDKGGSEYLALKINRAKEVLEQSYMFTNSKD
;
A
#
# COMPACT_ATOMS: atom_id res chain seq x y z
N MET A 1 20.12 63.69 19.35
CA MET A 1 19.45 63.37 18.06
C MET A 1 19.51 61.88 17.68
N VAL A 2 19.98 60.95 18.55
CA VAL A 2 20.19 59.53 18.19
C VAL A 2 19.07 58.59 18.68
N LEU A 3 18.31 59.03 19.69
CA LEU A 3 17.22 58.31 20.33
C LEU A 3 16.13 57.75 19.36
N PRO A 4 15.60 58.53 18.39
CA PRO A 4 14.60 58.00 17.46
C PRO A 4 15.16 56.96 16.48
N LEU A 5 16.45 57.04 16.14
CA LEU A 5 17.11 56.11 15.22
C LEU A 5 17.35 54.75 15.90
N ILE A 6 17.78 54.77 17.17
CA ILE A 6 17.92 53.56 17.99
C ILE A 6 16.57 52.85 18.16
N ILE A 7 15.50 53.60 18.45
CA ILE A 7 14.15 53.03 18.58
C ILE A 7 13.70 52.42 17.24
N GLY A 8 13.90 53.11 16.11
CA GLY A 8 13.54 52.60 14.79
C GLY A 8 14.28 51.31 14.43
N VAL A 9 15.58 51.22 14.71
CA VAL A 9 16.39 50.01 14.48
C VAL A 9 15.94 48.86 15.41
N GLY A 10 15.63 49.16 16.67
CA GLY A 10 15.14 48.16 17.62
C GLY A 10 13.80 47.56 17.19
N VAL A 11 12.84 48.41 16.82
CA VAL A 11 11.50 47.96 16.38
C VAL A 11 11.58 47.16 15.09
N THR A 12 12.42 47.57 14.14
CA THR A 12 12.57 46.84 12.86
C THR A 12 13.24 45.48 13.07
N LEU A 13 14.26 45.38 13.92
CA LEU A 13 14.90 44.11 14.26
C LEU A 13 13.92 43.15 14.96
N ALA A 14 13.12 43.65 15.90
CA ALA A 14 12.09 42.86 16.58
C ALA A 14 11.00 42.37 15.60
N ALA A 15 10.55 43.23 14.69
CA ALA A 15 9.54 42.87 13.70
C ALA A 15 10.04 41.80 12.71
N LEU A 16 11.28 41.92 12.23
CA LEU A 16 11.87 40.97 11.29
C LEU A 16 12.09 39.59 11.94
N THR A 17 12.60 39.57 13.17
CA THR A 17 12.80 38.32 13.92
C THR A 17 11.45 37.61 14.15
N ALA A 18 10.44 38.31 14.66
CA ALA A 18 9.10 37.76 14.85
C ALA A 18 8.50 37.20 13.54
N LYS A 19 8.56 37.99 12.44
CA LYS A 19 8.03 37.57 11.14
C LYS A 19 8.74 36.32 10.60
N SER A 20 10.06 36.25 10.72
CA SER A 20 10.84 35.10 10.27
C SER A 20 10.52 33.83 11.07
N ALA A 21 10.36 33.96 12.39
CA ALA A 21 10.03 32.84 13.26
C ALA A 21 8.64 32.27 12.97
N LEU A 22 7.63 33.14 12.80
CA LEU A 22 6.27 32.72 12.46
C LEU A 22 6.21 32.06 11.07
N SER A 23 6.94 32.61 10.10
CA SER A 23 7.01 32.03 8.76
C SER A 23 7.71 30.66 8.76
N ALA A 24 8.76 30.48 9.55
CA ALA A 24 9.43 29.20 9.70
C ALA A 24 8.52 28.17 10.41
N TYR A 25 7.87 28.56 11.50
CA TYR A 25 6.97 27.68 12.25
C TYR A 25 5.80 27.16 11.39
N SER A 26 5.14 28.05 10.65
CA SER A 26 4.03 27.66 9.77
C SER A 26 4.46 26.71 8.65
N LYS A 27 5.70 26.83 8.15
CA LYS A 27 6.28 25.86 7.21
C LYS A 27 6.54 24.51 7.87
N LEU A 28 7.10 24.50 9.09
CA LEU A 28 7.37 23.28 9.85
C LEU A 28 6.10 22.45 10.10
N VAL A 29 5.01 23.10 10.49
CA VAL A 29 3.72 22.44 10.75
C VAL A 29 3.09 21.85 9.49
N ARG A 30 3.47 22.33 8.29
CA ARG A 30 2.93 21.86 7.00
C ARG A 30 3.86 20.89 6.27
N LEU A 31 4.99 20.51 6.86
CA LEU A 31 5.96 19.61 6.23
C LEU A 31 5.34 18.23 5.98
N THR A 32 5.50 17.72 4.76
CA THR A 32 5.09 16.34 4.44
C THR A 32 6.16 15.34 4.92
N PRO A 33 5.78 14.07 5.15
CA PRO A 33 6.74 13.01 5.52
C PRO A 33 7.90 12.86 4.51
N GLN A 34 7.62 13.08 3.22
CA GLN A 34 8.62 13.03 2.16
C GLN A 34 9.63 14.19 2.29
N GLN A 35 9.15 15.40 2.58
CA GLN A 35 10.00 16.57 2.80
C GLN A 35 10.87 16.40 4.05
N ILE A 36 10.31 15.85 5.13
CA ILE A 36 11.06 15.54 6.36
C ILE A 36 12.18 14.53 6.07
N ALA A 37 11.90 13.51 5.27
CA ALA A 37 12.91 12.53 4.87
C ALA A 37 14.03 13.17 4.04
N ILE A 38 13.72 14.08 3.10
CA ILE A 38 14.74 14.83 2.34
C ILE A 38 15.60 15.69 3.28
N LEU A 39 14.99 16.40 4.24
CA LEU A 39 15.72 17.22 5.22
C LEU A 39 16.66 16.40 6.11
N ASN A 40 16.32 15.14 6.36
CA ASN A 40 17.15 14.19 7.13
C ASN A 40 18.11 13.37 6.25
N ASN A 41 18.32 13.75 4.99
CA ASN A 41 19.14 13.02 4.02
C ASN A 41 18.73 11.54 3.85
N ILE A 42 17.46 11.19 4.13
CA ILE A 42 16.94 9.86 3.88
C ILE A 42 16.68 9.74 2.38
N LYS A 43 17.46 8.89 1.71
CA LYS A 43 17.28 8.60 0.28
C LYS A 43 16.01 7.79 0.08
N ILE A 44 14.90 8.48 -0.17
CA ILE A 44 13.68 7.85 -0.63
C ILE A 44 13.90 7.47 -2.09
N LYS A 45 13.85 6.19 -2.43
CA LYS A 45 13.70 5.80 -3.84
C LYS A 45 12.26 6.19 -4.22
N PRO A 46 12.04 7.15 -5.13
CA PRO A 46 10.71 7.32 -5.69
C PRO A 46 10.34 5.98 -6.31
N ILE A 47 9.27 5.35 -5.82
CA ILE A 47 8.63 4.25 -6.53
C ILE A 47 8.33 4.82 -7.91
N ASP A 48 8.95 4.27 -8.95
CA ASP A 48 8.75 4.72 -10.31
C ASP A 48 7.27 4.56 -10.64
N SER A 49 6.53 5.67 -10.55
CA SER A 49 5.08 5.70 -10.57
C SER A 49 4.52 5.52 -11.98
N LYS A 50 5.40 5.39 -12.99
CA LYS A 50 5.00 5.09 -14.37
C LYS A 50 4.71 3.62 -14.62
N ASP A 51 5.13 2.73 -13.73
CA ASP A 51 4.86 1.30 -13.87
C ASP A 51 3.61 0.94 -13.05
N PRO A 52 2.41 0.82 -13.67
CA PRO A 52 1.19 0.42 -12.95
C PRO A 52 1.31 -0.99 -12.33
N PHE A 53 2.35 -1.74 -12.71
CA PHE A 53 2.65 -3.09 -12.25
C PHE A 53 3.81 -3.16 -11.25
N TRP A 54 4.27 -2.04 -10.67
CA TRP A 54 5.36 -2.07 -9.67
C TRP A 54 5.08 -3.01 -8.48
N MET A 55 3.79 -3.24 -8.17
CA MET A 55 3.32 -4.18 -7.14
C MET A 55 3.29 -5.63 -7.60
N TYR A 56 3.21 -5.88 -8.91
CA TYR A 56 3.14 -7.20 -9.53
C TYR A 56 4.34 -7.37 -10.44
N LYS A 57 5.47 -7.76 -9.85
CA LYS A 57 6.75 -7.96 -10.55
C LYS A 57 6.74 -9.04 -11.65
N GLY A 58 5.59 -9.65 -11.90
CA GLY A 58 5.38 -10.74 -12.85
C GLY A 58 5.69 -12.10 -12.23
N GLY A 59 5.20 -13.14 -12.91
CA GLY A 59 5.33 -14.53 -12.47
C GLY A 59 4.49 -14.86 -11.23
N PHE A 60 4.57 -16.13 -10.83
CA PHE A 60 4.01 -16.63 -9.57
C PHE A 60 5.14 -16.80 -8.57
N TYR A 61 4.82 -16.74 -7.27
CA TYR A 61 5.78 -17.11 -6.25
C TYR A 61 6.12 -18.60 -6.32
N GLU A 62 7.35 -18.95 -5.93
CA GLU A 62 7.82 -20.33 -5.87
C GLU A 62 6.95 -21.14 -4.89
N LYS A 63 6.75 -20.60 -3.69
CA LYS A 63 5.76 -21.08 -2.73
C LYS A 63 4.55 -20.13 -2.74
N MET A 64 3.37 -20.69 -2.99
CA MET A 64 2.10 -19.95 -3.00
C MET A 64 1.89 -19.25 -1.66
N ASN A 65 1.63 -17.95 -1.70
CA ASN A 65 1.34 -17.14 -0.52
C ASN A 65 -0.17 -16.85 -0.41
N GLU A 66 -0.66 -16.49 0.77
CA GLU A 66 -2.08 -16.19 1.00
C GLU A 66 -2.55 -15.01 0.14
N THR A 67 -1.74 -13.95 0.05
CA THR A 67 -2.02 -12.77 -0.78
C THR A 67 -2.11 -13.11 -2.26
N GLU A 68 -1.24 -13.99 -2.74
CA GLU A 68 -1.27 -14.49 -4.12
C GLU A 68 -2.51 -15.36 -4.36
N ALA A 69 -2.87 -16.21 -3.39
CA ALA A 69 -4.05 -17.06 -3.48
C ALA A 69 -5.35 -16.25 -3.54
N LEU A 70 -5.48 -15.19 -2.74
CA LEU A 70 -6.59 -14.24 -2.80
C LEU A 70 -6.69 -13.57 -4.17
N LEU A 71 -5.53 -13.16 -4.72
CA LEU A 71 -5.45 -12.53 -6.04
C LEU A 71 -5.87 -13.49 -7.16
N ILE A 72 -5.39 -14.74 -7.13
CA ILE A 72 -5.71 -15.78 -8.12
C ILE A 72 -7.21 -16.11 -8.14
N LEU A 73 -7.87 -16.12 -6.97
CA LEU A 73 -9.30 -16.41 -6.86
C LEU A 73 -10.20 -15.18 -7.01
N GLU A 74 -9.65 -14.02 -7.36
CA GLU A 74 -10.37 -12.75 -7.49
C GLU A 74 -11.17 -12.37 -6.22
N ILE A 75 -10.62 -12.64 -5.04
CA ILE A 75 -11.24 -12.27 -3.76
C ILE A 75 -10.88 -10.81 -3.48
N GLN A 76 -11.90 -9.97 -3.33
CA GLN A 76 -11.70 -8.55 -3.07
C GLN A 76 -11.37 -8.28 -1.60
N PRO A 77 -10.66 -7.19 -1.28
CA PRO A 77 -10.33 -6.83 0.11
C PRO A 77 -11.54 -6.79 1.04
N ASP A 78 -12.67 -6.27 0.55
CA ASP A 78 -13.92 -6.18 1.31
C ASP A 78 -14.53 -7.55 1.63
N GLU A 79 -14.26 -8.56 0.79
CA GLU A 79 -14.73 -9.94 0.98
C GLU A 79 -13.88 -10.73 1.98
N ILE A 80 -12.65 -10.27 2.29
CA ILE A 80 -11.72 -10.96 3.20
C ILE A 80 -12.32 -11.07 4.61
N LEU A 81 -13.01 -10.03 5.08
CA LEU A 81 -13.61 -10.01 6.42
C LEU A 81 -14.73 -11.04 6.62
N HIS A 82 -15.35 -11.50 5.53
CA HIS A 82 -16.47 -12.44 5.55
C HIS A 82 -16.15 -13.73 4.78
N LEU A 83 -14.86 -14.04 4.64
CA LEU A 83 -14.40 -15.15 3.84
C LEU A 83 -14.87 -16.48 4.44
N THR A 84 -15.73 -17.18 3.70
CA THR A 84 -16.30 -18.48 4.09
C THR A 84 -15.89 -19.55 3.07
N HIS A 85 -15.81 -20.81 3.48
CA HIS A 85 -15.47 -21.93 2.58
C HIS A 85 -16.33 -21.97 1.30
N ASP A 86 -17.61 -21.59 1.40
CA ASP A 86 -18.51 -21.54 0.25
C ASP A 86 -18.10 -20.48 -0.78
N ILE A 87 -17.60 -19.33 -0.33
CA ILE A 87 -17.12 -18.26 -1.20
C ILE A 87 -15.88 -18.75 -1.96
N VAL A 88 -14.90 -19.33 -1.26
CA VAL A 88 -13.69 -19.88 -1.88
C VAL A 88 -14.03 -20.99 -2.86
N LYS A 89 -14.93 -21.92 -2.51
CA LYS A 89 -15.38 -22.99 -3.41
C LYS A 89 -16.06 -22.42 -4.66
N LYS A 90 -16.90 -21.39 -4.52
CA LYS A 90 -17.57 -20.73 -5.65
C LYS A 90 -16.57 -20.04 -6.58
N ARG A 91 -15.61 -19.30 -6.02
CA ARG A 91 -14.55 -18.60 -6.76
C ARG A 91 -13.62 -19.58 -7.46
N HIS A 92 -13.17 -20.63 -6.77
CA HIS A 92 -12.37 -21.72 -7.33
C HIS A 92 -13.08 -22.39 -8.51
N ARG A 93 -14.36 -22.78 -8.36
CA ARG A 93 -15.13 -23.38 -9.45
C ARG A 93 -15.23 -22.46 -10.66
N LYS A 94 -15.48 -21.16 -10.45
CA LYS A 94 -15.54 -20.16 -11.52
C LYS A 94 -14.19 -20.06 -12.25
N MET A 95 -13.08 -19.92 -11.52
CA MET A 95 -11.74 -19.80 -12.09
C MET A 95 -11.29 -21.06 -12.82
N MET A 96 -11.57 -22.23 -12.26
CA MET A 96 -11.24 -23.52 -12.88
C MET A 96 -12.04 -23.76 -14.15
N LEU A 97 -13.32 -23.38 -14.19
CA LEU A 97 -14.14 -23.53 -15.39
C LEU A 97 -13.61 -22.72 -16.57
N LEU A 98 -13.09 -21.51 -16.30
CA LEU A 98 -12.49 -20.63 -17.30
C LEU A 98 -11.11 -21.10 -17.76
N ASN A 99 -10.32 -21.67 -16.85
CA ASN A 99 -8.93 -22.06 -17.11
C ASN A 99 -8.71 -23.58 -17.25
N HIS A 100 -9.79 -24.34 -17.46
CA HIS A 100 -9.71 -25.80 -17.48
C HIS A 100 -8.80 -26.29 -18.61
N PRO A 101 -7.84 -27.21 -18.36
CA PRO A 101 -6.94 -27.72 -19.39
C PRO A 101 -7.67 -28.33 -20.59
N ASP A 102 -8.68 -29.16 -20.35
CA ASP A 102 -9.50 -29.77 -21.41
C ASP A 102 -10.29 -28.77 -22.26
N LYS A 103 -10.39 -27.52 -21.83
CA LYS A 103 -11.03 -26.43 -22.58
C LYS A 103 -10.01 -25.49 -23.23
N GLY A 104 -8.74 -25.92 -23.35
CA GLY A 104 -7.65 -25.11 -23.88
C GLY A 104 -6.99 -24.19 -22.86
N GLY A 105 -7.27 -24.37 -21.56
CA GLY A 105 -6.56 -23.69 -20.48
C GLY A 105 -5.16 -24.27 -20.25
N SER A 106 -4.34 -23.56 -19.47
CA SER A 106 -3.00 -24.03 -19.11
C SER A 106 -3.07 -24.97 -17.89
N GLU A 107 -2.44 -26.14 -17.99
CA GLU A 107 -2.26 -27.06 -16.85
C GLU A 107 -1.58 -26.37 -15.66
N TYR A 108 -0.59 -25.53 -15.93
CA TYR A 108 0.13 -24.79 -14.89
C TYR A 108 -0.78 -23.79 -14.17
N LEU A 109 -1.67 -23.09 -14.90
CA LEU A 109 -2.63 -22.17 -14.28
C LEU A 109 -3.68 -22.94 -13.47
N ALA A 110 -4.18 -24.06 -13.99
CA ALA A 110 -5.11 -24.92 -13.25
C ALA A 110 -4.48 -25.42 -11.94
N LEU A 111 -3.21 -25.83 -11.97
CA LEU A 111 -2.45 -26.21 -10.79
C LEU A 111 -2.33 -25.05 -9.78
N LYS A 112 -2.04 -23.84 -10.24
CA LYS A 112 -1.97 -22.64 -9.38
C LYS A 112 -3.32 -22.29 -8.76
N ILE A 113 -4.42 -22.41 -9.50
CA ILE A 113 -5.79 -22.20 -8.98
C ILE A 113 -6.14 -23.24 -7.91
N ASN A 114 -5.77 -24.50 -8.12
CA ASN A 114 -5.95 -25.55 -7.10
C ASN A 114 -5.14 -25.26 -5.84
N ARG A 115 -3.88 -24.84 -6.00
CA ARG A 115 -3.02 -24.51 -4.87
C ARG A 115 -3.47 -23.27 -4.11
N ALA A 116 -4.03 -22.27 -4.80
CA ALA A 116 -4.62 -21.10 -4.16
C ALA A 116 -5.78 -21.50 -3.23
N LYS A 117 -6.65 -22.41 -3.68
CA LYS A 117 -7.73 -22.96 -2.85
C LYS A 117 -7.18 -23.65 -1.60
N GLU A 118 -6.20 -24.54 -1.74
CA GLU A 118 -5.58 -25.26 -0.62
C GLU A 118 -4.96 -24.33 0.42
N VAL A 119 -4.22 -23.30 -0.02
CA VAL A 119 -3.58 -22.33 0.87
C VAL A 119 -4.61 -21.55 1.67
N LEU A 120 -5.69 -21.09 1.02
CA LEU A 120 -6.73 -20.39 1.74
C LEU A 120 -7.44 -21.31 2.73
N GLU A 121 -7.79 -22.55 2.34
CA GLU A 121 -8.46 -23.51 3.24
C GLU A 121 -7.66 -23.84 4.49
N GLN A 122 -6.33 -23.72 4.45
CA GLN A 122 -5.43 -23.88 5.58
C GLN A 122 -5.11 -22.57 6.31
N SER A 123 -5.52 -21.43 5.77
CA SER A 123 -5.23 -20.12 6.33
C SER A 123 -6.06 -19.85 7.58
N TYR A 124 -5.45 -19.13 8.52
CA TYR A 124 -6.10 -18.64 9.73
C TYR A 124 -7.20 -17.60 9.45
N MET A 125 -7.30 -17.09 8.21
CA MET A 125 -8.34 -16.13 7.81
C MET A 125 -9.75 -16.73 7.84
N PHE A 126 -9.86 -18.06 7.80
CA PHE A 126 -11.13 -18.71 8.07
C PHE A 126 -11.43 -18.69 9.57
N THR A 127 -12.44 -17.93 9.95
CA THR A 127 -13.13 -18.19 11.20
C THR A 127 -13.79 -19.57 11.07
N ASN A 128 -13.38 -20.52 11.91
CA ASN A 128 -14.08 -21.80 12.04
C ASN A 128 -15.51 -21.50 12.52
N SER A 129 -16.45 -21.27 11.59
CA SER A 129 -17.88 -21.09 11.90
C SER A 129 -18.57 -22.43 12.13
N LYS A 130 -17.87 -23.39 12.73
CA LYS A 130 -18.42 -24.65 13.20
C LYS A 130 -18.23 -24.70 14.71
N ASP A 131 -19.07 -23.93 15.38
CA ASP A 131 -19.64 -24.23 16.70
C ASP A 131 -21.11 -23.74 16.68
#